data_AF-A0A540L4J2-F1
#
_entry.id   AF-A0A540L4J2-F1
#
_cell.length_a   1.000
_cell.length_b   1.000
_cell.length_c   1.000
_cell.angle_alpha   90.00
_cell.angle_beta   90.00
_cell.angle_gamma   90.00
#
_symmetry.space_group_name_H-M   'P 1'
#
loop_
_entity.id
_entity.type
_entity.pdbx_description
1 polymer ?
#
loop_
_entity_poly.entity_id
_entity_poly.type
_entity_poly.pdbx_seq_one_letter_code
_entity_poly.pdbx_strand_id
1 'polypeptide(L)'
;MGSEGPKSVVVHVSGFKKFQGVAENPTETIVSNLRGFVEKRGLPAGLKLGSCDVLETAGDGARAALYKAMESGISATDSKSHDQVVWLHLGVNSGAVKFAIERQAVNEATFRCPDELGWQPQQQPIVPEDGGTSRVRENFDMLSESGIKYLGSEFNV
;
A
#
# COMPACT_ATOMS: atom_id res chain seq x y z
N MET A 1 -38.56 5.43 4.37
CA MET A 1 -37.46 5.68 3.42
C MET A 1 -36.17 5.55 4.20
N GLY A 2 -35.45 4.44 4.06
CA GLY A 2 -34.22 4.20 4.82
C GLY A 2 -33.07 4.95 4.16
N SER A 3 -32.50 5.92 4.85
CA SER A 3 -31.21 6.49 4.46
C SER A 3 -30.13 5.45 4.77
N GLU A 4 -29.53 4.86 3.75
CA GLU A 4 -28.27 4.15 3.93
C GLU A 4 -27.25 5.15 4.49
N GLY A 5 -26.75 4.89 5.70
CA GLY A 5 -25.65 5.68 6.27
C GLY A 5 -24.40 5.59 5.39
N PRO A 6 -23.43 6.50 5.56
CA PRO A 6 -22.19 6.47 4.78
C PRO A 6 -21.51 5.10 4.89
N LYS A 7 -21.13 4.53 3.75
CA LYS A 7 -20.42 3.24 3.69
C LYS A 7 -19.12 3.33 4.48
N SER A 8 -18.92 2.40 5.41
CA SER A 8 -17.67 2.28 6.17
C SER A 8 -16.55 1.85 5.22
N VAL A 9 -15.38 2.48 5.34
CA VAL A 9 -14.17 2.17 4.57
C VAL A 9 -13.13 1.59 5.52
N VAL A 10 -12.60 0.42 5.18
CA VAL A 10 -11.49 -0.21 5.90
C VAL A 10 -10.21 -0.03 5.08
N VAL A 11 -9.21 0.61 5.65
CA VAL A 11 -7.91 0.82 5.00
C VAL A 11 -6.88 -0.12 5.58
N HIS A 12 -6.34 -0.99 4.75
CA HIS A 12 -5.18 -1.82 5.05
C HIS A 12 -3.93 -1.12 4.52
N VAL A 13 -2.93 -0.95 5.38
CA VAL A 13 -1.71 -0.21 5.03
C VAL A 13 -0.53 -1.16 5.06
N SER A 14 0.31 -1.09 4.05
CA SER A 14 1.59 -1.80 4.05
C SER A 14 2.75 -0.88 3.72
N GLY A 15 3.92 -1.27 4.20
CA GLY A 15 5.19 -0.63 3.94
C GLY A 15 6.26 -1.71 3.77
N PHE A 16 7.50 -1.28 3.57
CA PHE A 16 8.61 -2.19 3.32
C PHE A 16 9.69 -2.05 4.38
N LYS A 17 10.34 -3.17 4.70
CA LYS A 17 11.55 -3.19 5.52
C LYS A 17 12.69 -2.40 4.86
N LYS A 18 13.82 -2.30 5.55
CA LYS A 18 15.09 -1.83 4.97
C LYS A 18 15.45 -2.58 3.67
N PHE A 19 16.30 -1.94 2.87
CA PHE A 19 16.93 -2.56 1.71
C PHE A 19 18.27 -1.93 1.41
N GLN A 20 19.01 -2.50 0.45
CA GLN A 20 20.34 -2.04 0.03
C GLN A 20 20.43 -0.50 -0.08
N GLY A 21 21.25 0.12 0.78
CA GLY A 21 21.48 1.58 0.80
C GLY A 21 20.48 2.40 1.62
N VAL A 22 19.44 1.79 2.18
CA VAL A 22 18.43 2.43 3.04
C VAL A 22 18.33 1.62 4.35
N ALA A 23 19.21 1.94 5.31
CA ALA A 23 19.28 1.25 6.60
C ALA A 23 18.00 1.40 7.44
N GLU A 24 17.32 2.54 7.28
CA GLU A 24 16.04 2.84 7.93
C GLU A 24 15.03 3.23 6.84
N ASN A 25 14.04 2.36 6.61
CA ASN A 25 12.99 2.65 5.64
C ASN A 25 11.90 3.50 6.34
N PRO A 26 11.61 4.72 5.86
CA PRO A 26 10.58 5.56 6.47
C PRO A 26 9.19 4.90 6.44
N THR A 27 8.92 4.05 5.46
CA THR A 27 7.62 3.34 5.36
C THR A 27 7.44 2.31 6.46
N GLU A 28 8.49 1.57 6.84
CA GLU A 28 8.48 0.67 8.00
C GLU A 28 8.15 1.42 9.29
N THR A 29 8.75 2.61 9.48
CA THR A 29 8.49 3.46 10.64
C THR A 29 7.05 3.96 10.65
N ILE A 30 6.53 4.45 9.53
CA ILE A 30 5.15 4.95 9.43
C ILE A 30 4.16 3.82 9.77
N VAL A 31 4.29 2.66 9.11
CA VAL A 31 3.35 1.55 9.25
C VAL A 31 3.38 0.93 10.65
N SER A 32 4.57 0.79 11.25
CA SER A 32 4.71 0.25 12.60
C SER A 32 4.07 1.13 13.67
N ASN A 33 4.07 2.44 13.46
CA ASN A 33 3.52 3.40 14.43
C ASN A 33 2.04 3.76 14.16
N LEU A 34 1.51 3.45 12.98
CA LEU A 34 0.20 3.91 12.52
C LEU A 34 -0.95 3.52 13.45
N ARG A 35 -0.95 2.27 13.95
CA ARG A 35 -1.97 1.79 14.89
C ARG A 35 -2.01 2.64 16.17
N GLY A 36 -0.85 2.84 16.79
CA GLY A 36 -0.75 3.66 18.00
C GLY A 36 -1.05 5.15 17.76
N PHE A 37 -0.79 5.66 16.55
CA PHE A 37 -1.19 7.00 16.16
C PHE A 37 -2.72 7.12 16.06
N VAL A 38 -3.36 6.18 15.37
CA VAL A 38 -4.83 6.12 15.20
C VAL A 38 -5.54 5.94 16.53
N GLU A 39 -5.03 5.11 17.44
CA GLU A 39 -5.59 4.95 18.78
C GLU A 39 -5.58 6.25 19.58
N LYS A 40 -4.56 7.10 19.39
CA LYS A 40 -4.42 8.39 20.09
C LYS A 40 -5.21 9.52 19.45
N ARG A 41 -5.28 9.56 18.12
CA ARG A 41 -5.88 10.68 17.36
C ARG A 41 -7.30 10.40 16.88
N GLY A 42 -7.69 9.12 16.83
CA GLY A 42 -8.91 8.67 16.18
C GLY A 42 -8.80 8.67 14.66
N LEU A 43 -9.86 8.22 14.01
CA LEU A 43 -10.08 8.37 12.58
C LEU A 43 -11.40 9.09 12.33
N PRO A 44 -11.56 9.76 11.17
CA PRO A 44 -12.84 10.30 10.75
C PRO A 44 -13.96 9.25 10.76
N ALA A 45 -15.19 9.69 11.01
CA ALA A 45 -16.35 8.81 11.01
C ALA A 45 -16.48 8.07 9.67
N GLY A 46 -16.70 6.76 9.74
CA GLY A 46 -16.79 5.89 8.56
C GLY A 46 -15.44 5.39 8.04
N LEU A 47 -14.30 5.76 8.65
CA LEU A 47 -12.99 5.20 8.33
C LEU A 47 -12.50 4.28 9.44
N LYS A 48 -12.02 3.09 9.07
CA LYS A 48 -11.44 2.10 9.98
C LYS A 48 -10.04 1.74 9.51
N LEU A 49 -9.13 1.59 10.46
CA LEU A 49 -7.82 1.01 10.21
C LEU A 49 -7.94 -0.52 10.25
N GLY A 50 -7.56 -1.17 9.16
CA GLY A 50 -7.43 -2.62 9.06
C GLY A 50 -6.06 -3.11 9.57
N SER A 51 -5.34 -3.81 8.71
CA SER A 51 -3.98 -4.29 8.98
C SER A 51 -2.92 -3.22 8.71
N CYS A 52 -1.77 -3.38 9.37
CA CYS A 52 -0.58 -2.57 9.18
C CYS A 52 0.59 -3.55 9.02
N ASP A 53 0.96 -3.84 7.78
CA ASP A 53 1.88 -4.93 7.45
C ASP A 53 3.20 -4.40 6.89
N VAL A 54 4.31 -4.76 7.52
CA VAL A 54 5.66 -4.46 7.01
C VAL A 54 6.17 -5.66 6.23
N LEU A 55 6.30 -5.50 4.92
CA LEU A 55 6.72 -6.55 3.99
C LEU A 55 8.24 -6.53 3.79
N GLU A 56 8.81 -7.68 3.46
CA GLU A 56 10.21 -7.76 3.00
C GLU A 56 10.39 -6.94 1.72
N THR A 57 11.54 -6.28 1.55
CA THR A 57 11.90 -5.64 0.28
C THR A 57 12.48 -6.68 -0.68
N ALA A 58 11.63 -7.64 -1.03
CA ALA A 58 11.95 -8.74 -1.93
C ALA A 58 10.76 -8.97 -2.85
N GLY A 59 10.95 -8.87 -4.16
CA GLY A 59 9.83 -8.82 -5.10
C GLY A 59 9.02 -10.12 -5.09
N ASP A 60 9.63 -11.26 -5.40
CA ASP A 60 8.97 -12.57 -5.29
C ASP A 60 8.85 -13.01 -3.82
N GLY A 61 9.86 -12.68 -3.00
CA GLY A 61 9.92 -13.05 -1.58
C GLY A 61 8.79 -12.48 -0.71
N ALA A 62 8.23 -11.32 -1.06
CA ALA A 62 7.14 -10.70 -0.32
C ALA A 62 5.74 -11.20 -0.72
N ARG A 63 5.60 -11.92 -1.84
CA ARG A 63 4.28 -12.28 -2.41
C ARG A 63 3.41 -13.08 -1.46
N ALA A 64 3.98 -14.09 -0.81
CA ALA A 64 3.23 -14.94 0.12
C ALA A 64 2.69 -14.12 1.32
N ALA A 65 3.49 -13.20 1.84
CA ALA A 65 3.08 -12.31 2.92
C ALA A 65 1.99 -11.32 2.45
N LEU A 66 2.15 -10.75 1.25
CA LEU A 66 1.16 -9.86 0.64
C LEU A 66 -0.19 -10.55 0.43
N TYR A 67 -0.22 -11.73 -0.19
CA TYR A 67 -1.47 -12.47 -0.42
C TYR A 67 -2.14 -12.87 0.88
N LYS A 68 -1.38 -13.34 1.87
CA LYS A 68 -1.91 -13.63 3.19
C LYS A 68 -2.54 -12.41 3.86
N ALA A 69 -1.91 -11.24 3.75
CA ALA A 69 -2.47 -9.99 4.27
C ALA A 69 -3.77 -9.63 3.55
N MET A 70 -3.79 -9.73 2.21
CA MET A 70 -4.96 -9.49 1.37
C MET A 70 -6.15 -10.39 1.72
N GLU A 71 -5.91 -11.71 1.81
CA GLU A 71 -6.91 -12.70 2.18
C GLU A 71 -7.46 -12.47 3.59
N SER A 72 -6.58 -12.13 4.54
CA SER A 72 -6.98 -11.83 5.92
C SER A 72 -7.86 -10.59 6.01
N GLY A 73 -7.56 -9.55 5.23
CA GLY A 73 -8.36 -8.32 5.19
C GLY A 73 -9.76 -8.54 4.61
N ILE A 74 -9.87 -9.38 3.57
CA ILE A 74 -11.16 -9.76 2.97
C ILE A 74 -11.96 -10.67 3.91
N SER A 75 -11.30 -11.60 4.61
CA SER A 75 -11.97 -12.54 5.52
C SER A 75 -12.42 -11.87 6.83
N ALA A 76 -11.75 -10.78 7.24
CA ALA A 76 -12.10 -10.02 8.43
C ALA A 76 -13.31 -9.09 8.24
N THR A 77 -13.67 -8.77 6.99
CA THR A 77 -14.94 -8.08 6.70
C THR A 77 -16.08 -9.08 6.81
N ASP A 78 -16.93 -8.90 7.83
CA ASP A 78 -18.11 -9.71 8.05
C ASP A 78 -18.97 -9.68 6.78
N SER A 79 -19.42 -10.83 6.26
CA SER A 79 -20.13 -10.93 4.97
C SER A 79 -21.46 -10.16 4.91
N LYS A 80 -21.88 -9.57 6.03
CA LYS A 80 -23.04 -8.68 6.18
C LYS A 80 -22.68 -7.19 6.17
N SER A 81 -21.43 -6.84 6.42
CA SER A 81 -20.92 -5.47 6.36
C SER A 81 -20.59 -5.10 4.91
N HIS A 82 -21.22 -4.06 4.37
CA HIS A 82 -20.91 -3.52 3.04
C HIS A 82 -19.69 -2.59 3.09
N ASP A 83 -18.69 -2.97 3.89
CA ASP A 83 -17.51 -2.15 4.12
C ASP A 83 -16.64 -2.16 2.85
N GLN A 84 -16.26 -0.98 2.38
CA GLN A 84 -15.36 -0.83 1.25
C GLN A 84 -13.92 -1.07 1.72
N VAL A 85 -13.22 -2.03 1.12
CA VAL A 85 -11.82 -2.32 1.45
C VAL A 85 -10.88 -1.53 0.53
N VAL A 86 -9.93 -0.82 1.11
CA VAL A 86 -8.87 -0.08 0.41
C VAL A 86 -7.50 -0.60 0.86
N TRP A 87 -6.63 -0.89 -0.11
CA TRP A 87 -5.24 -1.28 0.11
C TRP A 87 -4.34 -0.08 -0.19
N LEU A 88 -3.59 0.40 0.81
CA LEU A 88 -2.62 1.48 0.69
C LEU A 88 -1.21 0.90 0.84
N HIS A 89 -0.43 0.94 -0.25
CA HIS A 89 0.96 0.51 -0.26
C HIS A 89 1.88 1.74 -0.23
N LEU A 90 2.76 1.80 0.77
CA LEU A 90 3.75 2.86 0.92
C LEU A 90 5.11 2.34 0.43
N GLY A 91 5.74 3.09 -0.46
CA GLY A 91 7.12 2.87 -0.91
C GLY A 91 8.00 4.10 -0.63
N VAL A 92 9.31 3.90 -0.59
CA VAL A 92 10.27 5.00 -0.48
C VAL A 92 10.88 5.32 -1.84
N ASN A 93 10.93 6.61 -2.15
CA ASN A 93 11.67 7.15 -3.28
C ASN A 93 12.72 8.12 -2.74
N SER A 94 13.97 7.66 -2.61
CA SER A 94 15.05 8.43 -1.96
C SER A 94 15.39 9.76 -2.64
N GLY A 95 14.96 9.98 -3.88
CA GLY A 95 15.15 11.25 -4.59
C GLY A 95 13.97 12.22 -4.46
N ALA A 96 12.85 11.80 -3.87
CA ALA A 96 11.66 12.62 -3.76
C ALA A 96 11.68 13.51 -2.51
N VAL A 97 11.24 14.76 -2.65
CA VAL A 97 11.10 15.72 -1.55
C VAL A 97 9.65 15.85 -1.04
N LYS A 98 8.72 15.12 -1.65
CA LYS A 98 7.28 15.15 -1.37
C LYS A 98 6.68 13.77 -1.61
N PHE A 99 5.52 13.51 -1.00
CA PHE A 99 4.71 12.35 -1.34
C PHE A 99 4.19 12.44 -2.78
N ALA A 100 4.13 11.29 -3.45
CA ALA A 100 3.54 11.12 -4.76
C ALA A 100 2.57 9.93 -4.73
N ILE A 101 1.54 9.97 -5.58
CA ILE A 101 0.60 8.87 -5.76
C ILE A 101 0.92 8.23 -7.10
N GLU A 102 1.23 6.94 -7.07
CA GLU A 102 1.48 6.16 -8.27
C GLU A 102 0.17 5.90 -9.01
N ARG A 103 0.05 6.44 -10.23
CA ARG A 103 -1.15 6.33 -11.07
C ARG A 103 -1.23 5.02 -11.83
N GLN A 104 -0.09 4.36 -12.03
CA GLN A 104 0.05 3.23 -12.95
C GLN A 104 1.02 2.21 -12.37
N ALA A 105 0.74 0.93 -12.64
CA ALA A 105 1.65 -0.18 -12.40
C ALA A 105 1.90 -0.92 -13.73
N VAL A 106 3.16 -1.06 -14.11
CA VAL A 106 3.59 -1.77 -15.32
C VAL A 106 3.88 -3.22 -14.99
N ASN A 107 3.47 -4.16 -15.85
CA ASN A 107 3.71 -5.60 -15.70
C ASN A 107 5.17 -5.98 -16.01
N GLU A 108 6.14 -5.21 -15.52
CA GLU A 108 7.57 -5.43 -15.75
C GLU A 108 8.33 -5.39 -14.43
N ALA A 109 9.12 -6.43 -14.18
CA ALA A 109 10.14 -6.46 -13.16
C ALA A 109 11.52 -6.24 -13.80
N THR A 110 12.07 -5.05 -13.59
CA THR A 110 13.43 -4.68 -13.99
C THR A 110 14.10 -3.97 -12.81
N PHE A 111 15.09 -4.61 -12.18
CA PHE A 111 15.76 -4.06 -11.01
C PHE A 111 17.20 -3.63 -11.34
N ARG A 112 17.57 -2.42 -10.90
CA ARG A 112 18.94 -1.88 -11.09
C ARG A 112 19.99 -2.58 -10.23
N CYS A 113 19.54 -3.15 -9.11
CA CYS A 113 20.31 -3.88 -8.12
C CYS A 113 19.50 -5.08 -7.63
N PRO A 114 20.13 -6.10 -7.04
CA PRO A 114 19.39 -7.19 -6.40
C PRO A 114 18.50 -6.68 -5.27
N ASP A 115 17.37 -7.35 -5.06
CA ASP A 115 16.57 -7.19 -3.86
C ASP A 115 17.24 -7.86 -2.63
N GLU A 116 16.60 -7.80 -1.46
CA GLU A 116 17.18 -8.35 -0.22
C GLU A 116 17.37 -9.88 -0.23
N LEU A 117 16.74 -10.59 -1.17
CA LEU A 117 16.94 -12.03 -1.38
C LEU A 117 17.83 -12.35 -2.60
N GLY A 118 18.44 -11.33 -3.21
CA GLY A 118 19.35 -11.46 -4.33
C GLY A 118 18.67 -11.59 -5.70
N TRP A 119 17.35 -11.39 -5.79
CA TRP A 119 16.64 -11.44 -7.06
C TRP A 119 16.83 -10.12 -7.84
N GLN A 120 17.32 -10.23 -9.08
CA GLN A 120 17.57 -9.07 -9.95
C GLN A 120 17.04 -9.33 -11.38
N PRO A 121 15.71 -9.31 -11.59
CA PRO A 121 15.11 -9.56 -12.90
C PRO A 121 15.46 -8.43 -13.88
N GLN A 122 15.45 -8.78 -15.17
CA GLN A 122 15.62 -7.86 -16.29
C GLN A 122 14.51 -8.10 -17.31
N GLN A 123 13.62 -7.12 -17.51
CA GLN A 123 12.51 -7.18 -18.46
C GLN A 123 11.64 -8.45 -18.31
N GLN A 124 11.43 -8.88 -17.07
CA GLN A 124 10.60 -10.05 -16.78
C GLN A 124 9.14 -9.62 -16.54
N PRO A 125 8.12 -10.32 -17.08
CA PRO A 125 6.73 -10.05 -16.71
C PRO A 125 6.47 -10.40 -15.23
N ILE A 126 5.76 -9.52 -14.50
CA ILE A 126 5.42 -9.75 -13.08
C ILE A 126 4.36 -10.87 -12.98
N VAL A 127 3.33 -10.79 -13.82
CA VAL A 127 2.27 -11.80 -13.98
C VAL A 127 2.28 -12.21 -15.46
N PRO A 128 2.89 -13.35 -15.81
CA PRO A 128 2.95 -13.82 -17.20
C PRO A 128 1.56 -13.97 -17.85
N GLU A 129 0.55 -14.32 -17.06
CA GLU A 129 -0.83 -14.52 -17.50
C GLU A 129 -1.51 -13.20 -17.91
N ASP A 130 -1.04 -12.06 -17.41
CA ASP A 130 -1.55 -10.72 -17.77
C ASP A 130 -1.02 -10.21 -19.11
N GLY A 131 -0.08 -10.95 -19.73
CA GLY A 131 0.56 -10.63 -21.00
C GLY A 131 1.98 -10.08 -20.86
N GLY A 132 2.46 -9.41 -21.91
CA GLY A 132 3.85 -8.90 -21.98
C GLY A 132 4.15 -7.76 -21.00
N THR A 133 5.43 -7.36 -20.96
CA THR A 133 5.97 -6.38 -20.00
C THR A 133 5.40 -4.96 -20.15
N SER A 134 4.89 -4.60 -21.31
CA SER A 134 4.29 -3.28 -21.57
C SER A 134 2.85 -3.14 -21.07
N ARG A 135 2.25 -4.19 -20.49
CA ARG A 135 0.89 -4.15 -19.95
C ARG A 135 0.85 -3.22 -18.73
N VAL A 136 -0.11 -2.30 -18.71
CA VAL A 136 -0.30 -1.34 -17.62
C VAL A 136 -1.65 -1.59 -16.94
N ARG A 137 -1.64 -1.60 -15.61
CA ARG A 137 -2.84 -1.50 -14.78
C ARG A 137 -2.92 -0.08 -14.23
N GLU A 138 -4.10 0.54 -14.32
CA GLU A 138 -4.36 1.82 -13.67
C GLU A 138 -4.69 1.55 -12.20
N ASN A 139 -3.99 2.22 -11.29
CA ASN A 139 -4.34 2.17 -9.88
C ASN A 139 -5.62 2.99 -9.70
N PHE A 140 -6.67 2.39 -9.13
CA PHE A 140 -8.00 3.02 -9.06
C PHE A 140 -7.95 4.45 -8.47
N ASP A 141 -8.63 5.33 -9.21
CA ASP A 141 -8.73 6.78 -9.09
C ASP A 141 -9.61 7.18 -7.89
N MET A 142 -9.14 6.96 -6.66
CA MET A 142 -9.91 7.25 -5.44
C MET A 142 -9.32 8.33 -4.54
N LEU A 143 -8.56 9.26 -5.09
CA LEU A 143 -8.24 10.52 -4.41
C LEU A 143 -8.67 11.68 -5.30
N SER A 144 -9.90 12.15 -5.11
CA SER A 144 -10.23 13.55 -5.43
C SER A 144 -9.15 14.44 -4.80
N GLU A 145 -8.86 15.59 -5.40
CA GLU A 145 -7.83 16.56 -4.97
C GLU A 145 -7.80 16.82 -3.44
N SER A 146 -8.91 16.59 -2.76
CA SER A 146 -9.11 16.56 -1.31
C SER A 146 -8.12 15.66 -0.53
N GLY A 147 -7.80 14.47 -1.04
CA GLY A 147 -6.93 13.50 -0.33
C GLY A 147 -5.45 13.91 -0.33
N ILE A 148 -4.99 14.53 -1.42
CA ILE A 148 -3.64 15.09 -1.54
C ILE A 148 -3.48 16.29 -0.60
N LYS A 149 -4.52 17.12 -0.45
CA LYS A 149 -4.52 18.26 0.48
C LYS A 149 -4.42 17.82 1.95
N TYR A 150 -5.04 16.71 2.33
CA TYR A 150 -5.02 16.20 3.72
C TYR A 150 -3.65 15.65 4.12
N LEU A 151 -3.00 14.88 3.24
CA LEU A 151 -1.63 14.39 3.47
C LEU A 151 -0.60 15.53 3.56
N GLY A 152 -0.78 16.59 2.77
CA GLY A 152 0.08 17.78 2.83
C GLY A 152 -0.12 18.65 4.08
N SER A 153 -1.27 18.56 4.76
CA SER A 153 -1.54 19.36 5.97
C SER A 153 -1.22 18.66 7.29
N GLU A 154 -1.26 17.31 7.33
CA GLU A 154 -1.01 16.56 8.57
C GLU A 154 0.44 16.09 8.74
N PHE A 155 1.21 16.00 7.65
CA PHE A 155 2.63 15.65 7.66
C PHE A 155 3.49 16.84 7.28
N ASN A 156 3.56 17.85 8.16
CA ASN A 156 4.60 18.88 8.08
C ASN A 156 5.94 18.24 8.50
N VAL A 157 6.73 17.83 7.50
CA VAL A 157 8.18 17.62 7.62
C VAL A 157 8.86 18.66 6.74
#